data_AF-A0A7C9U5U7-F1
#
_entry.id   AF-A0A7C9U5U7-F1
#
_cell.length_a   1.000
_cell.length_b   1.000
_cell.length_c   1.000
_cell.angle_alpha   90.00
_cell.angle_beta   90.00
_cell.angle_gamma   90.00
#
_symmetry.space_group_name_H-M   'P 1'
#
loop_
_entity.id
_entity.type
_entity.pdbx_description
1 polymer ?
#
loop_
_entity_poly.entity_id
_entity_poly.type
_entity_poly.pdbx_seq_one_letter_code
_entity_poly.pdbx_strand_id
1 'polypeptide(L)' 'MSDRTKLRILLIQQEFTTWRRARRWSYSVQLGLEEGLNANGIEFLTITTPWLSHARDICKDKHFDQVWLEIVHTNLDDR' A
#
# COMPACT_ATOMS: atom_id res chain seq x y z
N MET A 1 23.04 -13.38 18.92
CA MET A 1 22.34 -12.20 18.37
C MET A 1 21.00 -12.69 17.83
N SER A 2 19.89 -12.26 18.42
CA SER A 2 18.55 -12.72 18.06
C SER A 2 18.28 -12.44 16.58
N ASP A 3 17.96 -13.49 15.84
CA ASP A 3 17.41 -13.44 14.48
C ASP A 3 16.05 -12.76 14.57
N ARG A 4 16.03 -11.42 14.57
CA ARG A 4 14.78 -10.67 14.50
C ARG A 4 14.25 -10.88 13.08
N THR A 5 13.22 -11.71 12.97
CA THR A 5 12.38 -11.79 11.77
C THR A 5 12.09 -10.38 11.26
N LYS A 6 12.44 -10.11 10.00
CA LYS A 6 12.19 -8.82 9.36
C LYS A 6 10.69 -8.51 9.45
N LEU A 7 10.36 -7.30 9.87
CA LEU A 7 8.99 -6.83 9.93
C LEU A 7 8.36 -6.92 8.53
N ARG A 8 7.14 -7.45 8.46
CA ARG A 8 6.37 -7.63 7.23
C ARG A 8 5.16 -6.71 7.20
N ILE A 9 5.07 -5.86 6.18
CA ILE A 9 3.99 -4.88 6.04
C ILE A 9 3.20 -5.13 4.76
N LEU A 10 1.87 -5.16 4.86
CA LEU A 10 0.98 -5.06 3.70
C LEU A 10 0.58 -3.60 3.50
N LEU A 11 0.98 -3.01 2.38
CA LEU A 11 0.58 -1.67 1.98
C LEU A 11 -0.64 -1.74 1.05
N ILE A 12 -1.75 -1.12 1.42
CA ILE A 12 -2.91 -0.94 0.56
C ILE A 12 -2.94 0.51 0.10
N GLN A 13 -2.57 0.71 -1.17
CA GLN A 13 -2.43 2.04 -1.77
C GLN A 13 -3.67 2.38 -2.61
N GLN A 14 -4.13 3.62 -2.48
CA GLN A 14 -5.31 4.06 -3.18
C GLN A 14 -4.95 4.47 -4.61
N GLU A 15 -5.67 3.91 -5.57
CA GLU A 15 -5.40 4.08 -6.98
C GLU A 15 -6.68 4.54 -7.68
N PHE A 16 -6.57 5.62 -8.44
CA PHE A 16 -7.70 6.18 -9.17
C PHE A 16 -7.67 5.71 -10.62
N THR A 17 -8.70 4.96 -11.02
CA THR A 17 -8.84 4.46 -12.40
C THR A 17 -9.14 5.56 -13.43
N THR A 18 -9.43 6.78 -12.98
CA THR A 18 -9.68 7.94 -13.86
C THR A 18 -8.69 9.06 -13.56
N TRP A 19 -7.91 9.45 -14.58
CA TRP A 19 -6.93 10.53 -14.50
C TRP A 19 -7.51 11.85 -13.97
N ARG A 20 -8.77 12.17 -14.32
CA ARG A 20 -9.45 13.39 -13.84
C ARG A 20 -9.61 13.42 -12.31
N ARG A 21 -9.71 12.27 -11.65
CA ARG A 21 -9.85 12.12 -10.19
C ARG A 21 -8.53 11.79 -9.51
N ALA A 22 -7.52 11.35 -10.26
CA ALA A 22 -6.16 11.18 -9.78
C ALA A 22 -5.59 12.56 -9.40
N ARG A 23 -5.68 12.94 -8.12
CA ARG A 23 -4.97 14.12 -7.64
C ARG A 23 -3.47 13.88 -7.81
N ARG A 24 -2.72 14.94 -8.16
CA ARG A 24 -1.30 14.93 -8.56
C ARG A 24 -0.30 14.26 -7.61
N TRP A 25 -0.70 13.72 -6.46
CA TRP A 25 0.21 13.48 -5.34
C TRP A 25 0.40 12.04 -4.88
N SER A 26 -0.40 11.05 -5.33
CA SER A 26 -0.33 9.70 -4.73
C SER A 26 0.95 8.94 -5.12
N TYR A 27 1.38 8.97 -6.38
CA TYR A 27 2.47 8.09 -6.82
C TYR A 27 3.84 8.38 -6.21
N SER A 28 4.23 9.66 -6.09
CA SER A 28 5.53 10.00 -5.48
C SER A 28 5.55 9.67 -3.98
N VAL A 29 4.42 9.79 -3.30
CA VAL A 29 4.28 9.41 -1.89
C VAL A 29 4.38 7.89 -1.76
N GLN A 30 3.68 7.14 -2.61
CA GLN A 30 3.79 5.68 -2.63
C GLN A 30 5.24 5.22 -2.87
N LEU A 31 5.92 5.78 -3.89
CA LEU A 31 7.31 5.44 -4.18
C LEU A 31 8.24 5.78 -3.01
N GLY A 32 8.11 6.97 -2.43
CA GLY A 32 8.91 7.37 -1.27
C GLY A 32 8.67 6.48 -0.04
N LEU A 33 7.44 5.98 0.14
CA LEU A 33 7.12 5.04 1.19
C LEU A 33 7.81 3.68 0.96
N GLU A 34 7.71 3.13 -0.25
CA GLU A 34 8.37 1.87 -0.62
C GLU A 34 9.90 1.95 -0.50
N GLU A 35 10.50 3.05 -0.96
CA GLU A 35 11.93 3.32 -0.80
C GLU A 35 12.32 3.42 0.68
N GLY A 36 11.51 4.12 1.49
CA GLY A 36 11.73 4.26 2.93
C GLY A 36 11.66 2.91 3.67
N LEU A 37 10.68 2.07 3.35
CA LEU A 37 10.57 0.73 3.93
C LEU A 37 11.77 -0.15 3.54
N ASN A 38 12.14 -0.14 2.26
CA ASN A 38 13.28 -0.90 1.76
C ASN A 38 14.60 -0.46 2.43
N ALA A 39 14.83 0.86 2.56
CA ALA A 39 16.01 1.42 3.21
C ALA A 39 16.13 1.03 4.70
N ASN A 40 15.00 0.72 5.35
CA ASN A 40 14.96 0.24 6.74
C ASN A 40 14.96 -1.30 6.86
N GLY A 41 15.14 -2.02 5.75
CA GLY A 41 15.19 -3.48 5.74
C GLY A 41 13.86 -4.18 6.04
N ILE A 42 12.74 -3.48 5.86
CA ILE A 42 11.38 -3.99 6.06
C ILE A 42 10.95 -4.76 4.81
N GLU A 43 10.34 -5.93 5.00
CA GLU A 43 9.70 -6.66 3.90
C GLU A 43 8.28 -6.12 3.71
N PHE A 44 7.88 -5.80 2.48
CA PHE A 44 6.54 -5.29 2.22
C PHE A 44 5.95 -5.83 0.93
N LEU A 45 4.61 -5.77 0.86
CA LEU A 45 3.83 -6.04 -0.35
C LEU A 45 2.86 -4.88 -0.56
N THR A 46 2.88 -4.29 -1.75
CA THR A 46 1.91 -3.27 -2.14
C THR A 46 0.77 -3.89 -2.94
N ILE A 47 -0.46 -3.60 -2.55
CA ILE A 47 -1.69 -3.88 -3.30
C ILE A 47 -2.39 -2.54 -3.55
N THR A 48 -2.70 -2.23 -4.81
CA THR A 48 -3.51 -1.06 -5.12
C THR A 48 -5.00 -1.38 -5.05
N THR A 49 -5.82 -0.39 -4.69
CA THR A 49 -7.27 -0.57 -4.46
C THR A 49 -8.05 -1.32 -5.56
N PRO A 50 -7.76 -1.21 -6.88
CA PRO A 50 -8.41 -2.05 -7.90
C PRO A 50 -8.22 -3.56 -7.71
N TRP A 51 -7.15 -3.98 -7.04
CA TRP A 51 -6.84 -5.38 -6.78
C TRP A 51 -7.25 -5.84 -5.38
N LEU A 52 -7.90 -4.99 -4.59
CA LEU A 52 -8.26 -5.30 -3.21
C LEU A 52 -9.19 -6.52 -3.10
N SER A 53 -10.11 -6.70 -4.07
CA SER A 53 -10.98 -7.89 -4.14
C SER A 53 -10.20 -9.19 -4.31
N HIS A 54 -8.98 -9.13 -4.86
CA HIS A 54 -8.08 -10.25 -5.07
C HIS A 54 -6.97 -10.33 -4.01
N ALA A 55 -7.01 -9.48 -2.98
CA ALA A 55 -5.93 -9.42 -1.98
C ALA A 55 -5.66 -10.76 -1.31
N ARG A 56 -6.71 -11.56 -1.06
CA ARG A 56 -6.56 -12.91 -0.49
C ARG A 56 -5.75 -13.84 -1.39
N ASP A 57 -6.01 -13.81 -2.70
CA ASP A 57 -5.32 -14.64 -3.68
C ASP A 57 -3.88 -14.17 -3.93
N ILE A 58 -3.66 -12.85 -3.85
CA ILE A 58 -2.34 -12.23 -3.96
C ILE A 58 -1.48 -12.55 -2.73
N CYS A 59 -2.05 -12.45 -1.53
CA CYS A 59 -1.37 -12.71 -0.27
C CYS A 59 -1.15 -14.21 -0.02
N LYS A 60 -2.06 -15.09 -0.44
CA LYS A 60 -2.02 -16.54 -0.17
C LYS A 60 -1.79 -16.81 1.34
N ASP A 61 -0.78 -17.62 1.65
CA ASP A 61 -0.39 -18.00 3.01
C ASP A 61 0.61 -17.01 3.65
N LYS A 62 0.83 -15.83 3.03
CA LYS A 62 1.71 -14.81 3.62
C LYS A 62 1.03 -14.18 4.83
N HIS A 63 1.77 -14.12 5.94
CA HIS A 63 1.41 -13.36 7.12
C HIS A 63 2.14 -12.01 7.12
N PHE A 64 1.42 -10.98 7.58
CA PHE A 64 1.93 -9.63 7.74
C PHE A 64 1.76 -9.22 9.20
N ASP A 65 2.77 -8.54 9.74
CA ASP A 65 2.76 -8.01 11.10
C ASP A 65 1.92 -6.74 11.18
N GLN A 66 1.85 -5.98 10.08
CA GLN A 66 1.10 -4.74 9.99
C GLN A 66 0.41 -4.60 8.62
N VAL A 67 -0.71 -3.88 8.61
CA VAL A 67 -1.42 -3.47 7.40
C VAL A 67 -1.56 -1.96 7.42
N TRP A 68 -1.02 -1.28 6.42
CA TRP A 68 -1.11 0.17 6.29
C TRP A 68 -2.01 0.50 5.10
N LEU A 69 -3.03 1.31 5.33
CA LEU A 69 -4.01 1.70 4.33
C LEU A 69 -3.89 3.19 4.05
N GLU A 70 -3.69 3.54 2.78
CA GLU A 70 -3.83 4.91 2.32
C GLU A 70 -5.32 5.25 2.25
N ILE A 71 -5.75 6.21 3.06
CA ILE A 71 -7.11 6.74 3.06
C ILE A 71 -7.01 8.21 2.65
N VAL A 72 -7.69 8.60 1.57
CA VAL A 72 -7.83 10.02 1.23
C VAL A 72 -9.27 10.46 1.46
N HIS A 73 -9.44 11.63 2.05
CA HIS A 73 -10.74 12.29 2.06
C HIS A 73 -11.05 12.81 0.66
N THR A 74 -11.97 12.15 -0.03
CA THR A 74 -12.60 12.66 -1.25
C THR A 74 -14.05 12.95 -0.94
N ASN A 75 -14.51 14.19 -1.18
CA ASN A 75 -15.93 14.48 -1.25
C ASN A 75 -16.50 13.74 -2.46
N LEU A 76 -17.18 12.62 -2.23
CA LEU A 76 -17.80 11.82 -3.27
C LEU A 76 -19.01 12.53 -3.91
N ASP A 77 -19.53 13.57 -3.24
CA ASP A 77 -20.71 14.33 -3.66
C ASP A 77 -20.38 15.54 -4.56
N ASP A 78 -19.11 15.86 -4.78
CA ASP A 78 -18.70 16.89 -5.75
C ASP A 78 -18.85 16.31 -7.18
N ARG A 79 -20.09 16.37 -7.71
CA ARG A 79 -20.44 16.04 -9.10
C ARG A 79 -19.95 17.09 -10.10
#